data_AF-A0A7C6SRH4-F1
#
_entry.id   AF-A0A7C6SRH4-F1
#
_cell.length_a   1.000
_cell.length_b   1.000
_cell.length_c   1.000
_cell.angle_alpha   90.00
_cell.angle_beta   90.00
_cell.angle_gamma   90.00
#
_symmetry.space_group_name_H-M   'P 1'
#
loop_
_entity.id
_entity.type
_entity.pdbx_description
1 polymer ?
#
loop_
_entity_poly.entity_id
_entity_poly.type
_entity_poly.pdbx_seq_one_letter_code
_entity_poly.pdbx_strand_id
1 'polypeptide(L)' 'MIQVIHGKKGTGKTKRIIDMANEAIKDHKGDIVFVDDDNRYMFDLRHEVRFVNAGEYGMISPEMFFGFLCGMLAQNF' A
#
# COMPACT_ATOMS: atom_id res chain seq x y z
N MET A 1 9.65 11.25 -2.03
CA MET A 1 10.81 10.40 -1.68
C MET A 1 10.43 8.96 -1.97
N ILE A 2 11.30 8.15 -2.59
CA ILE A 2 11.05 6.72 -2.85
C ILE A 2 11.98 5.90 -1.96
N GLN A 3 11.44 4.88 -1.29
CA GLN A 3 12.20 3.97 -0.44
C GLN A 3 11.93 2.52 -0.84
N VAL A 4 12.98 1.71 -0.90
CA VAL A 4 12.89 0.28 -1.24
C VAL A 4 13.28 -0.55 -0.01
N ILE A 5 12.41 -1.49 0.39
CA ILE A 5 12.70 -2.47 1.45
C ILE A 5 13.07 -3.80 0.79
N HIS A 6 14.35 -4.17 0.86
CA HIS A 6 14.86 -5.42 0.31
C HIS A 6 15.45 -6.33 1.40
N GLY A 7 15.49 -7.64 1.15
CA GLY A 7 16.04 -8.61 2.09
C GLY A 7 15.60 -10.05 1.78
N LYS A 8 16.29 -11.04 2.38
CA LYS A 8 15.99 -12.48 2.19
C LYS A 8 14.58 -12.85 2.66
N LYS A 9 14.06 -14.01 2.24
CA LYS A 9 12.77 -14.53 2.74
C LYS A 9 12.84 -14.68 4.26
N GLY A 10 11.77 -14.29 4.97
CA GLY A 10 11.69 -14.38 6.44
C GLY A 10 12.33 -13.23 7.22
N THR A 11 12.91 -12.21 6.59
CA THR A 11 13.53 -11.06 7.30
C THR A 11 12.53 -10.01 7.81
N GLY A 12 11.23 -10.34 7.89
CA GLY A 12 10.20 -9.41 8.41
C GLY A 12 9.84 -8.23 7.51
N LYS A 13 10.11 -8.28 6.20
CA LYS A 13 9.81 -7.18 5.26
C LYS A 13 8.35 -6.73 5.31
N THR A 14 7.42 -7.68 5.19
CA THR A 14 5.98 -7.40 5.20
C THR A 14 5.55 -6.71 6.48
N LYS A 15 5.96 -7.27 7.63
CA LYS A 15 5.73 -6.64 8.95
C LYS A 15 6.26 -5.22 8.99
N ARG A 16 7.47 -4.97 8.48
CA ARG A 16 8.06 -3.63 8.45
C ARG A 16 7.27 -2.63 7.60
N ILE A 17 6.73 -3.05 6.45
CA ILE A 17 5.90 -2.18 5.60
C ILE A 17 4.57 -1.85 6.30
N ILE A 18 3.95 -2.85 6.95
CA ILE A 18 2.73 -2.67 7.75
C ILE A 18 2.96 -1.70 8.92
N ASP A 19 4.04 -1.93 9.69
CA ASP A 19 4.42 -1.06 10.80
C ASP A 19 4.63 0.38 10.31
N MET A 20 5.31 0.57 9.18
CA MET A 20 5.50 1.91 8.59
C MET A 20 4.19 2.60 8.21
N ALA A 21 3.22 1.88 7.62
CA ALA A 21 1.92 2.44 7.28
C ALA A 21 1.14 2.85 8.54
N ASN A 22 1.15 2.01 9.58
CA ASN A 22 0.48 2.27 10.85
C ASN A 22 1.11 3.43 11.63
N GLU A 23 2.43 3.57 11.60
CA GLU A 23 3.13 4.68 12.23
C GLU A 23 2.91 6.00 11.47
N ALA A 24 2.87 5.96 10.14
CA ALA A 24 2.67 7.15 9.33
C ALA A 24 1.33 7.86 9.62
N ILE A 25 0.28 7.13 10.04
CA ILE A 25 -1.00 7.73 10.48
C ILE A 25 -0.84 8.70 11.65
N LYS A 26 0.16 8.52 12.51
CA LYS A 26 0.32 9.36 13.72
C LYS A 26 0.75 10.79 13.37
N ASP A 27 1.54 10.94 12.31
CA ASP A 27 2.20 12.20 11.98
C ASP A 27 1.66 12.86 10.69
N HIS A 28 0.95 12.11 9.84
CA HIS A 28 0.46 12.61 8.56
C HIS A 28 -1.02 13.00 8.58
N LYS A 29 -1.32 14.21 8.07
CA LYS A 29 -2.68 14.74 7.90
C LYS A 29 -3.37 14.33 6.59
N GLY A 30 -2.74 13.45 5.80
CA GLY A 30 -3.23 13.05 4.48
C GLY A 30 -3.57 11.57 4.42
N ASP A 31 -4.11 11.13 3.29
CA ASP A 31 -4.46 9.74 3.08
C ASP A 31 -3.22 8.85 2.97
N ILE A 32 -3.29 7.73 3.66
CA ILE A 32 -2.29 6.66 3.56
C ILE A 32 -2.97 5.48 2.89
N VAL A 33 -2.41 5.07 1.75
CA VAL A 33 -2.93 3.96 0.97
C VAL A 33 -1.94 2.81 0.97
N PHE A 34 -2.41 1.64 1.41
CA PHE A 34 -1.67 0.39 1.37
C PHE A 34 -2.19 -0.47 0.22
N VAL A 35 -1.33 -0.79 -0.73
CA VAL A 35 -1.68 -1.57 -1.93
C VAL A 35 -1.00 -2.94 -1.84
N ASP A 36 -1.79 -4.01 -1.92
CA ASP A 36 -1.34 -5.41 -1.87
C ASP A 36 -2.05 -6.24 -2.97
N ASP A 37 -1.58 -7.45 -3.26
CA ASP A 37 -2.16 -8.32 -4.28
C ASP A 37 -3.22 -9.30 -3.73
N ASP A 38 -3.41 -9.36 -2.41
CA ASP A 38 -4.51 -10.05 -1.76
C ASP A 38 -5.00 -9.34 -0.50
N ASN A 39 -5.84 -10.00 0.31
CA ASN A 39 -6.47 -9.41 1.51
C ASN A 39 -5.81 -9.84 2.84
N ARG A 40 -4.67 -10.55 2.82
CA ARG A 40 -4.10 -11.19 4.04
C ARG A 40 -3.83 -10.23 5.18
N TYR A 41 -3.37 -9.02 4.86
CA TYR A 41 -2.87 -8.05 5.83
C TYR A 41 -3.84 -6.92 6.15
N MET A 42 -5.07 -6.99 5.62
CA MET A 42 -6.07 -5.95 5.81
C MET A 42 -6.37 -5.70 7.30
N PHE A 43 -6.37 -6.75 8.13
CA PHE A 43 -6.64 -6.65 9.57
C PHE A 43 -5.42 -6.25 10.42
N ASP A 44 -4.21 -6.27 9.84
CA ASP A 44 -2.99 -5.82 10.52
C ASP A 44 -2.80 -4.29 10.42
N LEU A 45 -3.62 -3.63 9.59
CA LEU A 45 -3.59 -2.19 9.38
C LEU A 45 -4.56 -1.45 10.30
N ARG A 46 -4.16 -0.25 10.70
CA ARG A 46 -5.04 0.72 11.34
C ARG A 46 -6.19 1.09 10.41
N HIS A 47 -7.39 1.27 10.97
CA HIS A 47 -8.60 1.55 10.18
C HIS A 47 -8.54 2.85 9.36
N GLU A 48 -7.65 3.78 9.72
CA GLU A 48 -7.40 5.01 8.98
C GLU A 48 -6.56 4.78 7.70
N VAL A 49 -5.86 3.65 7.60
CA VAL A 49 -5.12 3.28 6.40
C VAL A 49 -6.10 2.69 5.40
N ARG A 50 -6.19 3.32 4.22
CA ARG A 50 -6.99 2.77 3.12
C ARG A 50 -6.26 1.55 2.55
N PHE A 51 -6.87 0.38 2.69
CA PHE A 51 -6.39 -0.83 2.03
C PHE A 51 -6.95 -0.94 0.61
N VAL A 52 -6.11 -1.37 -0.33
CA VAL A 52 -6.48 -1.61 -1.73
C VAL A 52 -5.90 -2.95 -2.19
N ASN A 53 -6.79 -3.89 -2.50
CA ASN A 53 -6.40 -5.15 -3.15
C ASN A 53 -6.28 -4.93 -4.67
N ALA A 54 -5.06 -4.75 -5.15
CA ALA A 54 -4.72 -4.60 -6.56
C ALA A 54 -5.02 -5.85 -7.39
N GLY A 55 -5.06 -7.04 -6.76
CA GLY A 55 -5.34 -8.32 -7.43
C GLY A 55 -6.73 -8.40 -8.06
N GLU A 56 -7.69 -7.61 -7.56
CA GLU A 56 -9.08 -7.59 -8.06
C GLU A 56 -9.24 -6.87 -9.41
N TYR A 57 -8.22 -6.14 -9.86
CA TYR A 57 -8.31 -5.26 -11.03
C TYR A 57 -7.66 -5.84 -12.30
N GLY A 58 -7.13 -7.08 -12.22
CA GLY A 58 -6.61 -7.79 -13.40
C GLY A 58 -5.51 -7.03 -14.15
N MET A 59 -4.63 -6.33 -13.42
CA MET A 59 -3.56 -5.53 -14.03
C MET A 59 -2.51 -6.44 -14.67
N ILE A 60 -2.35 -6.32 -15.99
CA ILE A 60 -1.43 -7.15 -16.79
C ILE A 60 -0.20 -6.40 -17.31
N SER A 61 -0.10 -5.09 -17.06
CA SER A 61 1.05 -4.29 -17.50
C SER A 61 1.43 -3.18 -16.50
N PRO A 62 2.68 -2.72 -16.51
CA PRO A 62 3.12 -1.58 -15.71
C PRO A 62 2.32 -0.29 -16.00
N GLU A 63 1.91 -0.07 -17.25
CA GLU A 63 1.12 1.09 -17.66
C GLU A 63 -0.28 1.07 -17.02
N MET A 64 -0.89 -0.10 -16.91
CA MET A 64 -2.16 -0.27 -16.19
C MET A 64 -1.99 0.04 -14.70
N PHE A 65 -0.91 -0.45 -14.08
CA PHE A 65 -0.62 -0.16 -12.68
C PHE A 65 -0.37 1.34 -12.47
N PHE A 66 0.34 1.99 -13.39
CA PHE A 66 0.52 3.45 -13.34
C PHE A 66 -0.81 4.19 -13.46
N GLY A 67 -1.67 3.83 -14.43
CA GLY A 67 -3.00 4.40 -14.58
C GLY A 67 -3.88 4.21 -13.34
N PHE A 68 -3.79 3.04 -12.70
CA PHE A 68 -4.45 2.74 -11.44
C PHE A 68 -4.03 3.70 -10.32
N LEU A 69 -2.71 3.90 -10.15
CA LEU A 69 -2.19 4.87 -9.18
C LEU A 69 -2.62 6.30 -9.49
N CYS A 70 -2.61 6.71 -10.76
CA CYS A 70 -3.11 8.03 -11.18
C CYS A 70 -4.59 8.22 -10.83
N GLY A 71 -5.43 7.21 -11.10
CA GLY A 71 -6.85 7.24 -10.76
C GLY A 71 -7.09 7.36 -9.25
N MET A 72 -6.30 6.63 -8.44
CA MET A 72 -6.37 6.74 -6.98
C MET A 72 -5.99 8.14 -6.48
N LEU A 73 -4.93 8.73 -7.03
CA LEU A 73 -4.51 10.08 -6.67
C LEU A 73 -5.53 11.15 -7.08
N ALA A 74 -6.18 10.97 -8.25
CA ALA A 74 -7.19 11.89 -8.75
C ALA A 74 -8.48 11.89 -7.92
N GLN A 75 -8.80 10.79 -7.24
CA GLN A 75 -9.98 10.69 -6.37
C GLN A 75 -9.89 11.56 -5.11
N ASN A 76 -8.68 12.03 -4.77
CA ASN A 76 -8.38 12.80 -3.56
C ASN A 76 -8.17 14.31 -3.83
N PHE A 77 -8.79 14.84 -4.90
CA PHE A 77 -8.88 16.27 -5.26
C PHE A 77 -10.35 16.69 -5.35
#